data_AF-A0A7Z9IME5-F1
#
_entry.id   AF-A0A7Z9IME5-F1
#
_cell.length_a   1.000
_cell.length_b   1.000
_cell.length_c   1.000
_cell.angle_alpha   90.00
_cell.angle_beta   90.00
_cell.angle_gamma   90.00
#
_symmetry.space_group_name_H-M   'P 1'
#
loop_
_entity.id
_entity.type
_entity.pdbx_description
1 polymer ?
#
loop_
_entity_poly.entity_id
_entity_poly.type
_entity_poly.pdbx_seq_one_letter_code
_entity_poly.pdbx_strand_id
1 'polypeptide(L)'
;MPEDKWIIHNRRKKSGLGARIYKSKVPVIEGTMDLLEQGMAPGGTMRNLGSLKSTVLWDKEISENDKILLSDAQTSGGLLISVNPDKAVRLQQSLSETDTLCNQIIGEVYTPSETDPTIHVTG
;
A
#
# COMPACT_ATOMS: atom_id res chain seq x y z
N MET A 1 27.45 -3.40 -5.52
CA MET A 1 26.90 -2.22 -6.21
C MET A 1 25.57 -1.87 -5.55
N PRO A 2 25.30 -0.61 -5.12
CA PRO A 2 24.19 -0.31 -4.23
C PRO A 2 23.00 0.27 -5.00
N GLU A 3 21.86 -0.44 -5.02
CA GLU A 3 20.62 0.07 -5.64
C GLU A 3 19.40 -0.32 -4.77
N ASP A 4 19.46 0.00 -3.47
CA ASP A 4 18.31 -0.11 -2.54
C ASP A 4 17.43 1.15 -2.66
N LYS A 5 16.44 1.18 -3.58
CA LYS A 5 15.26 2.07 -3.48
C LYS A 5 14.07 1.49 -4.26
N TRP A 6 13.08 0.95 -3.57
CA TRP A 6 11.82 0.53 -4.18
C TRP A 6 10.64 1.26 -3.53
N ILE A 7 9.97 2.12 -4.32
CA ILE A 7 8.70 2.81 -3.99
C ILE A 7 7.60 2.10 -4.78
N ILE A 8 6.66 1.47 -4.07
CA ILE A 8 5.61 0.60 -4.63
C ILE A 8 4.45 1.47 -5.14
N HIS A 9 4.61 2.07 -6.32
CA HIS A 9 3.47 2.49 -7.15
C HIS A 9 3.87 2.68 -8.62
N ASN A 10 5.12 3.09 -8.90
CA ASN A 10 5.48 3.60 -10.24
C ASN A 10 6.55 2.80 -11.01
N ARG A 11 6.96 1.59 -10.58
CA ARG A 11 8.12 0.89 -11.19
C ARG A 11 7.95 -0.60 -11.55
N ARG A 12 6.73 -1.15 -11.73
CA ARG A 12 6.61 -2.53 -12.28
C ARG A 12 7.26 -2.67 -13.67
N LYS A 13 7.30 -1.59 -14.47
CA LYS A 13 7.91 -1.67 -15.82
C LYS A 13 9.42 -1.97 -15.84
N LYS A 14 10.14 -1.93 -14.71
CA LYS A 14 11.61 -2.18 -14.68
C LYS A 14 12.10 -3.21 -13.68
N SER A 15 11.38 -3.53 -12.60
CA SER A 15 11.92 -4.39 -11.53
C SER A 15 11.57 -5.87 -11.65
N GLY A 16 10.44 -6.21 -12.30
CA GLY A 16 9.92 -7.57 -12.30
C GLY A 16 9.40 -8.06 -10.94
N LEU A 17 9.21 -7.16 -9.95
CA LEU A 17 8.74 -7.51 -8.60
C LEU A 17 7.23 -7.25 -8.41
N GLY A 18 6.63 -7.98 -7.47
CA GLY A 18 5.26 -7.83 -6.99
C GLY A 18 5.22 -7.45 -5.51
N ALA A 19 4.06 -7.02 -5.00
CA ALA A 19 3.87 -6.66 -3.60
C ALA A 19 2.61 -7.30 -3.03
N ARG A 20 2.67 -7.72 -1.76
CA ARG A 20 1.52 -8.13 -0.96
C ARG A 20 1.26 -7.08 0.11
N ILE A 21 0.03 -6.60 0.22
CA ILE A 21 -0.39 -5.58 1.19
C ILE A 21 -1.43 -6.20 2.13
N TYR A 22 -1.19 -6.11 3.43
CA TYR A 22 -2.09 -6.57 4.48
C TYR A 22 -3.00 -5.41 4.88
N LYS A 23 -4.27 -5.46 4.47
CA LYS A 23 -5.25 -4.40 4.76
C LYS A 23 -5.34 -4.10 6.25
N SER A 24 -5.36 -5.14 7.08
CA SER A 24 -5.38 -5.06 8.55
C SER A 24 -4.21 -4.28 9.16
N LYS A 25 -3.11 -4.13 8.43
CA LYS A 25 -1.93 -3.38 8.89
C LYS A 25 -1.83 -1.99 8.29
N VAL A 26 -2.70 -1.61 7.35
CA VAL A 26 -2.64 -0.27 6.78
C VAL A 26 -3.17 0.72 7.83
N PRO A 27 -2.38 1.72 8.24
CA PRO A 27 -2.83 2.73 9.19
C PRO A 27 -3.91 3.61 8.53
N VAL A 28 -5.01 3.82 9.25
CA VAL A 28 -6.16 4.60 8.78
C VAL A 28 -6.45 5.70 9.80
N ILE A 29 -6.77 6.90 9.31
CA ILE A 29 -7.19 8.00 10.18
C ILE A 29 -8.57 7.65 10.77
N GLU A 30 -8.72 7.82 12.08
CA GLU A 30 -9.98 7.59 12.79
C GLU A 30 -11.16 8.35 12.11
N GLY A 31 -12.31 7.69 12.01
CA GLY A 31 -13.51 8.23 11.35
C GLY A 31 -13.51 8.14 9.81
N THR A 32 -12.41 7.73 9.17
CA THR A 32 -12.37 7.61 7.69
C THR A 32 -13.38 6.59 7.17
N MET A 33 -13.54 5.45 7.85
CA MET A 33 -14.50 4.43 7.43
C MET A 33 -15.94 4.92 7.56
N ASP A 34 -16.27 5.64 8.64
CA ASP A 34 -17.60 6.21 8.85
C ASP A 34 -17.98 7.21 7.74
N LEU A 35 -16.99 7.98 7.25
CA LEU A 35 -17.19 8.89 6.12
C LEU A 35 -17.42 8.13 4.80
N LEU A 36 -16.69 7.04 4.58
CA LEU A 36 -16.87 6.18 3.41
C LEU A 36 -18.24 5.49 3.42
N GLU A 37 -18.71 5.05 4.59
CA GLU A 37 -20.06 4.48 4.77
C GLU A 37 -21.16 5.50 4.46
N GLN A 38 -20.90 6.78 4.69
CA GLN A 38 -21.79 7.89 4.28
C GLN A 38 -21.66 8.25 2.79
N GLY A 39 -20.83 7.53 2.03
CA GLY A 39 -20.61 7.77 0.60
C GLY A 39 -19.69 8.96 0.31
N MET A 40 -18.94 9.45 1.30
CA MET A 40 -18.01 10.56 1.11
C MET A 40 -16.66 10.04 0.59
N ALA A 41 -16.46 10.14 -0.73
CA ALA A 41 -15.19 9.84 -1.38
C ALA A 41 -14.89 10.88 -2.48
N PRO A 42 -13.64 11.35 -2.62
CA PRO A 42 -13.27 12.25 -3.71
C PRO A 42 -13.47 11.58 -5.08
N GLY A 43 -13.94 12.34 -6.08
CA GLY A 43 -14.08 11.81 -7.45
C GLY A 43 -12.76 11.29 -8.04
N GLY A 44 -11.62 11.87 -7.63
CA GLY A 44 -10.29 11.40 -8.01
C GLY A 44 -9.99 9.97 -7.55
N THR A 45 -10.52 9.57 -6.40
CA THR A 45 -10.34 8.25 -5.78
C THR A 45 -11.04 7.15 -6.59
N MET A 46 -12.25 7.43 -7.06
CA MET A 46 -12.98 6.51 -7.94
C MET A 46 -12.25 6.29 -9.28
N ARG A 47 -11.64 7.33 -9.83
CA ARG A 47 -10.79 7.23 -11.04
C ARG A 47 -9.54 6.40 -10.79
N ASN A 48 -8.90 6.57 -9.63
CA ASN A 48 -7.74 5.76 -9.24
C ASN A 48 -8.11 4.29 -9.10
N LEU A 49 -9.19 3.96 -8.38
CA LEU A 49 -9.70 2.59 -8.23
C LEU A 49 -9.94 1.92 -9.59
N GLY A 50 -10.56 2.65 -10.53
CA GLY A 50 -10.76 2.16 -11.91
C GLY A 50 -9.46 1.80 -12.63
N SER A 51 -8.39 2.56 -12.38
CA SER A 51 -7.07 2.36 -13.00
C SER A 51 -6.32 1.15 -12.42
N LEU A 52 -6.67 0.71 -11.21
CA LEU A 52 -6.00 -0.39 -10.50
C LEU A 52 -6.50 -1.78 -10.89
N LYS A 53 -7.65 -1.89 -11.58
CA LYS A 53 -8.32 -3.17 -11.89
C LYS A 53 -7.43 -4.20 -12.61
N SER A 54 -6.47 -3.75 -13.41
CA SER A 54 -5.54 -4.64 -14.15
C SER A 54 -4.24 -4.94 -13.42
N THR A 55 -3.99 -4.27 -12.28
CA THR A 55 -2.69 -4.29 -11.59
C THR A 55 -2.79 -4.87 -10.19
N VAL A 56 -3.97 -4.77 -9.56
CA VAL A 56 -4.25 -5.19 -8.19
C VAL A 56 -5.23 -6.37 -8.16
N LEU A 57 -4.84 -7.44 -7.48
CA LEU A 57 -5.74 -8.51 -7.04
C LEU A 57 -6.21 -8.20 -5.62
N TRP A 58 -7.51 -8.29 -5.40
CA TRP A 58 -8.14 -8.09 -4.09
C TRP A 58 -8.68 -9.42 -3.57
N ASP A 59 -8.38 -9.76 -2.33
CA ASP A 59 -9.01 -10.89 -1.67
C ASP A 59 -10.52 -10.68 -1.51
N LYS A 60 -11.26 -11.79 -1.41
CA LYS A 60 -12.73 -11.80 -1.37
C LYS A 60 -13.29 -11.03 -0.16
N GLU A 61 -12.53 -10.96 0.91
CA GLU A 61 -12.88 -10.28 2.16
C GLU A 61 -12.67 -8.76 2.11
N ILE A 62 -12.01 -8.25 1.07
CA ILE A 62 -11.79 -6.81 0.91
C ILE A 62 -13.07 -6.16 0.37
N SER A 63 -13.69 -5.33 1.21
CA SER A 63 -14.93 -4.62 0.87
C SER A 63 -14.69 -3.53 -0.18
N GLU A 64 -15.77 -3.02 -0.81
CA GLU A 64 -15.64 -1.88 -1.72
C GLU A 64 -15.12 -0.62 -1.02
N ASN A 65 -15.51 -0.38 0.23
CA ASN A 65 -14.99 0.74 1.01
C ASN A 65 -13.49 0.58 1.29
N ASP A 66 -13.01 -0.64 1.54
CA ASP A 66 -11.57 -0.89 1.69
C ASP A 66 -10.82 -0.62 0.38
N LYS A 67 -11.39 -1.00 -0.77
CA LYS A 67 -10.78 -0.71 -2.08
C LYS A 67 -10.73 0.79 -2.36
N ILE A 68 -11.80 1.52 -2.02
CA ILE A 68 -11.87 2.98 -2.17
C ILE A 68 -10.81 3.63 -1.27
N LEU A 69 -10.76 3.25 0.01
CA LEU A 69 -9.78 3.71 0.98
C LEU A 69 -8.34 3.52 0.48
N LEU A 70 -8.00 2.31 0.02
CA LEU A 70 -6.65 1.97 -0.46
C LEU A 70 -6.31 2.57 -1.82
N SER A 71 -7.30 3.16 -2.51
CA SER A 71 -7.13 3.85 -3.80
C SER A 71 -7.15 5.38 -3.66
N ASP A 72 -7.30 5.89 -2.44
CA ASP A 72 -7.52 7.31 -2.18
C ASP A 72 -6.37 8.18 -2.68
N ALA A 73 -6.74 9.30 -3.30
CA ALA A 73 -5.79 10.28 -3.81
C ALA A 73 -5.24 11.12 -2.65
N GLN A 74 -4.27 10.59 -1.90
CA GLN A 74 -3.68 11.31 -0.79
C GLN A 74 -2.86 12.53 -1.26
N THR A 75 -3.25 13.72 -0.81
CA THR A 75 -2.42 14.92 -0.92
C THR A 75 -1.46 14.97 0.26
N SER A 76 -0.16 14.98 -0.01
CA SER A 76 0.89 15.01 1.03
C SER A 76 0.84 13.83 2.02
N GLY A 77 0.58 12.63 1.49
CA GLY A 77 0.57 11.38 2.28
C GLY A 77 1.95 10.99 2.83
N GLY A 78 2.00 9.82 3.48
CA GLY A 78 3.23 9.26 4.04
C GLY A 78 4.20 8.74 2.97
N LEU A 79 5.38 8.31 3.43
CA LEU A 79 6.38 7.68 2.59
C LEU A 79 6.22 6.15 2.60
N LEU A 80 6.05 5.54 1.42
CA LEU A 80 6.07 4.09 1.26
C LEU A 80 7.48 3.61 0.88
N ILE A 81 8.08 2.80 1.75
CA ILE A 81 9.46 2.31 1.61
C ILE A 81 9.47 0.79 1.59
N SER A 82 10.22 0.21 0.66
CA SER A 82 10.61 -1.21 0.71
C SER A 82 12.11 -1.32 1.01
N VAL A 83 12.44 -2.15 1.99
CA VAL A 83 13.82 -2.46 2.40
C VAL A 83 14.00 -3.97 2.55
N ASN A 84 15.25 -4.43 2.54
CA ASN A 84 15.56 -5.81 2.89
C ASN A 84 15.03 -6.13 4.32
N PRO A 85 14.44 -7.32 4.57
CA PRO A 85 13.92 -7.71 5.88
C PRO A 85 14.90 -7.47 7.04
N ASP A 86 16.20 -7.72 6.84
CA ASP A 86 17.23 -7.57 7.86
C ASP A 86 17.42 -6.10 8.29
N LYS A 87 17.00 -5.15 7.44
CA LYS A 87 17.04 -3.70 7.71
C LYS A 87 15.71 -3.15 8.22
N ALA A 88 14.61 -3.90 8.07
CA ALA A 88 13.27 -3.41 8.39
C ALA A 88 13.13 -3.06 9.88
N VAL A 89 13.62 -3.92 10.77
CA VAL A 89 13.58 -3.71 12.22
C VAL A 89 14.35 -2.45 12.61
N ARG A 90 15.57 -2.30 12.09
CA ARG A 90 16.40 -1.12 12.38
C ARG A 90 15.76 0.17 11.87
N LEU A 91 15.16 0.14 10.68
CA LEU A 91 14.45 1.30 10.13
C LEU A 91 13.26 1.70 10.99
N GLN A 92 12.41 0.75 11.40
CA GLN A 92 11.27 1.04 12.28
C GLN A 92 11.72 1.63 13.62
N GLN A 93 12.78 1.09 14.20
CA GLN A 93 13.34 1.62 15.44
C GLN A 93 13.80 3.08 15.27
N SER A 94 14.59 3.37 14.22
CA SER A 94 15.04 4.73 13.94
C SER A 94 13.89 5.69 13.66
N LEU A 95 12.84 5.26 12.96
CA LEU A 95 11.65 6.11 12.73
C LEU A 95 10.86 6.38 14.02
N SER A 96 10.84 5.41 14.95
CA SER A 96 10.18 5.57 16.25
C SER A 96 10.96 6.53 17.16
N GLU A 97 12.29 6.54 17.06
CA GLU A 97 13.16 7.46 17.80
C GLU A 97 13.08 8.92 17.31
N THR A 98 12.55 9.15 16.11
CA THR A 98 12.40 10.50 15.52
C THR A 98 10.97 11.04 15.59
N ASP A 99 10.13 10.53 16.51
CA ASP A 99 8.73 10.94 16.70
C ASP A 99 7.89 10.87 15.42
N THR A 100 8.15 9.88 14.55
CA THR A 100 7.35 9.68 13.33
C THR A 100 5.94 9.24 13.72
N LEU A 101 4.93 9.99 13.26
CA LEU A 101 3.50 9.75 13.59
C LEU A 101 3.04 8.31 13.35
N CYS A 102 3.58 7.63 12.33
CA CYS A 102 3.31 6.22 12.05
C CYS A 102 4.46 5.60 11.24
N ASN A 103 4.87 4.37 11.58
CA ASN A 103 5.93 3.63 10.88
C ASN A 103 5.59 2.14 10.62
N GLN A 104 4.34 1.87 10.28
CA GLN A 104 3.81 0.50 10.16
C GLN A 104 4.37 -0.27 8.94
N ILE A 105 4.80 -1.53 9.17
CA ILE A 105 5.01 -2.49 8.08
C ILE A 105 3.64 -3.00 7.63
N ILE A 106 3.29 -2.71 6.39
CA ILE A 106 1.97 -3.02 5.81
C ILE A 106 2.00 -4.18 4.82
N GLY A 107 3.15 -4.79 4.57
CA GLY A 107 3.27 -5.73 3.46
C GLY A 107 4.68 -6.23 3.22
N GLU A 108 4.83 -6.93 2.10
CA GLU A 108 6.09 -7.49 1.62
C GLU A 108 6.20 -7.39 0.11
N VAL A 109 7.43 -7.43 -0.40
CA VAL A 109 7.73 -7.47 -1.84
C VAL A 109 8.22 -8.88 -2.18
N TYR A 110 7.74 -9.43 -3.29
CA TYR A 110 8.08 -10.77 -3.73
C TYR A 110 8.44 -10.81 -5.22
N THR A 111 9.06 -11.89 -5.66
CA THR A 111 9.26 -12.18 -7.09
C THR A 111 8.03 -12.91 -7.60
N PRO A 112 7.20 -12.28 -8.45
CA PRO A 112 5.99 -12.88 -8.99
C PRO A 112 6.33 -13.92 -10.06
N SER A 113 5.52 -14.97 -10.12
CA SER A 113 5.42 -15.84 -11.29
C SER A 113 4.70 -15.11 -12.45
N GLU A 114 4.71 -15.70 -13.67
CA GLU A 114 4.07 -15.08 -14.84
C GLU A 114 2.57 -14.79 -14.64
N THR A 115 1.90 -15.56 -13.77
CA THR A 115 0.47 -15.44 -13.49
C THR A 115 0.15 -14.58 -12.26
N ASP A 116 1.17 -14.15 -11.50
CA ASP A 116 0.93 -13.43 -10.26
C ASP A 116 0.55 -11.96 -10.50
N PRO A 117 -0.38 -11.43 -9.68
CA PRO A 117 -0.74 -10.02 -9.73
C PRO A 117 0.46 -9.16 -9.32
N THR A 118 0.52 -7.91 -9.81
CA THR A 118 1.61 -7.01 -9.37
C THR A 118 1.42 -6.52 -7.94
N ILE A 119 0.18 -6.32 -7.52
CA ILE A 119 -0.15 -6.03 -6.12
C ILE A 119 -1.26 -7.01 -5.72
N HIS A 120 -1.09 -7.69 -4.59
CA HIS A 120 -2.10 -8.53 -3.98
C HIS A 120 -2.47 -7.94 -2.63
N VAL A 121 -3.73 -7.53 -2.45
CA VAL A 121 -4.22 -7.01 -1.18
C VAL A 121 -5.00 -8.12 -0.48
N THR A 122 -4.56 -8.44 0.74
CA THR A 122 -5.13 -9.48 1.60
C THR A 122 -5.72 -8.86 2.86
N GLY A 123 -6.60 -9.58 3.57
CA GLY A 123 -7.17 -9.14 4.86
C GLY A 123 -6.14 -8.75 5.90
#